data_AF-A0A8T4TV81-F1
#
_entry.id   AF-A0A8T4TV81-F1
#
_cell.length_a   1.000
_cell.length_b   1.000
_cell.length_c   1.000
_cell.angle_alpha   90.00
_cell.angle_beta   90.00
_cell.angle_gamma   90.00
#
_symmetry.space_group_name_H-M   'P 1'
#
loop_
_entity.id
_entity.type
_entity.pdbx_description
1 polymer ?
#
loop_
_entity_poly.entity_id
_entity_poly.type
_entity_poly.pdbx_seq_one_letter_code
_entity_poly.pdbx_strand_id
1 'polypeptide(L)'
;MIEYVRFDKINDTVRNILGWKEDYNIILTIKLIENEGIISGAIRTISVKEITSSNIFIDIKRLILSELNTIIDNIGIDVRNIYALDSVEFEIARFLEGSNQIEVIKRGVLGKSLFVKMECLLGELVRRKNFAVLFEVEIKGGKPFVASVEDPKNWIILPRNDKVGNSSYPSLLVSIKREYSDKTWEECQKLLHENNEFMLTIRQFVDFLNLLKSEEVFYADGEIVSKSVAVKILNEIMKVKSPWRAEWLDAKFVDRKGKLCIDYHKINDNGDIIEIIEPLQDCLMDNKLPGISLDSWLEEATDQGLPLKNIGNGNLYYWKPIITAVSRFLANSDRVSMNCNRDTSGSDSKQGVRRAKIMK
;
A
#
# COMPACT_ATOMS: atom_id res chain seq x y z
N MET A 1 -12.09 -45.86 -14.07
CA MET A 1 -13.14 -44.84 -14.20
C MET A 1 -13.08 -43.98 -12.95
N ILE A 2 -12.24 -42.94 -12.99
CA ILE A 2 -12.22 -41.78 -12.09
C ILE A 2 -11.89 -40.63 -13.04
N GLU A 3 -12.86 -39.74 -13.25
CA GLU A 3 -12.72 -38.48 -13.97
C GLU A 3 -11.76 -37.54 -13.24
N TYR A 4 -11.15 -36.58 -13.96
CA TYR A 4 -10.71 -35.22 -13.51
C TYR A 4 -9.55 -34.70 -14.39
N VAL A 5 -9.35 -33.42 -14.75
CA VAL A 5 -10.08 -32.12 -14.81
C VAL A 5 -9.46 -31.39 -16.02
N ARG A 6 -10.25 -30.65 -16.83
CA ARG A 6 -9.75 -29.77 -17.91
C ARG A 6 -9.05 -28.51 -17.34
N PHE A 7 -7.80 -28.26 -17.77
CA PHE A 7 -6.93 -27.14 -17.33
C PHE A 7 -7.33 -25.75 -17.88
N ASP A 8 -8.29 -25.70 -18.79
CA ASP A 8 -8.69 -24.51 -19.53
C ASP A 8 -9.26 -23.41 -18.60
N LYS A 9 -9.83 -23.80 -17.45
CA LYS A 9 -10.40 -22.87 -16.46
C LYS A 9 -9.37 -22.12 -15.60
N ILE A 10 -8.14 -22.61 -15.47
CA ILE A 10 -7.11 -21.94 -14.64
C ILE A 10 -6.56 -20.69 -15.35
N ASN A 11 -6.60 -20.67 -16.69
CA ASN A 11 -5.96 -19.65 -17.51
C ASN A 11 -6.72 -18.30 -17.49
N ASP A 12 -8.06 -18.34 -17.49
CA ASP A 12 -8.89 -17.14 -17.34
C ASP A 12 -8.83 -16.61 -15.90
N THR A 13 -8.67 -17.49 -14.92
CA THR A 13 -8.50 -17.12 -13.51
C THR A 13 -7.18 -16.39 -13.28
N VAL A 14 -6.05 -16.82 -13.86
CA VAL A 14 -4.76 -16.10 -13.67
C VAL A 14 -4.69 -14.79 -14.46
N ARG A 15 -5.27 -14.72 -15.67
CA ARG A 15 -5.38 -13.47 -16.44
C ARG A 15 -6.29 -12.44 -15.77
N ASN A 16 -7.41 -12.88 -15.19
CA ASN A 16 -8.32 -12.00 -14.46
C ASN A 16 -7.80 -11.64 -13.06
N ILE A 17 -7.01 -12.49 -12.40
CA ILE A 17 -6.37 -12.19 -11.11
C ILE A 17 -5.27 -11.14 -11.25
N LEU A 18 -4.55 -11.08 -12.38
CA LEU A 18 -3.37 -10.22 -12.49
C LEU A 18 -3.58 -8.93 -13.32
N GLY A 19 -4.67 -8.77 -14.07
CA GLY A 19 -5.03 -7.49 -14.70
C GLY A 19 -3.98 -6.90 -15.66
N TRP A 20 -3.44 -7.71 -16.58
CA TRP A 20 -2.30 -7.32 -17.43
C TRP A 20 -2.73 -6.34 -18.53
N LYS A 21 -2.35 -5.07 -18.42
CA LYS A 21 -2.56 -4.04 -19.46
C LYS A 21 -1.34 -3.19 -19.82
N GLU A 22 -0.17 -3.43 -19.22
CA GLU A 22 1.08 -2.73 -19.57
C GLU A 22 2.26 -3.70 -19.75
N ASP A 23 3.33 -3.20 -20.39
CA ASP A 23 4.54 -3.95 -20.71
C ASP A 23 5.39 -4.19 -19.45
N TYR A 24 5.35 -5.40 -18.88
CA TYR A 24 6.29 -5.77 -17.83
C TYR A 24 7.63 -6.21 -18.43
N ASN A 25 8.69 -6.14 -17.62
CA ASN A 25 9.93 -6.85 -17.90
C ASN A 25 10.06 -7.96 -16.85
N ILE A 26 10.08 -9.21 -17.30
CA ILE A 26 10.36 -10.36 -16.46
C ILE A 26 11.86 -10.58 -16.53
N ILE A 27 12.57 -10.38 -15.42
CA ILE A 27 13.99 -10.71 -15.34
C ILE A 27 14.07 -12.16 -14.87
N LEU A 28 14.46 -13.04 -15.79
CA LEU A 28 14.71 -14.43 -15.48
C LEU A 28 16.22 -14.60 -15.27
N THR A 29 16.59 -14.96 -14.06
CA THR A 29 17.99 -15.27 -13.75
C THR A 29 18.11 -16.78 -13.55
N ILE A 30 18.87 -17.44 -14.43
CA ILE A 30 19.20 -18.86 -14.32
C ILE A 30 20.65 -18.97 -13.89
N LYS A 31 20.88 -19.48 -12.68
CA LYS A 31 22.22 -19.75 -12.14
C LYS A 31 22.45 -21.25 -12.04
N LEU A 32 23.56 -21.72 -12.61
CA LEU A 32 24.10 -23.06 -12.42
C LEU A 32 25.21 -23.00 -11.38
N ILE A 33 25.02 -23.71 -10.27
CA ILE A 33 25.91 -23.65 -9.11
C ILE A 33 26.47 -25.05 -8.84
N GLU A 34 27.80 -25.27 -8.87
CA GLU A 34 28.47 -26.53 -8.48
C GLU A 34 29.23 -26.31 -7.17
N ASN A 35 29.08 -27.19 -6.18
CA ASN A 35 29.93 -27.21 -4.96
C ASN A 35 30.16 -25.81 -4.34
N GLU A 36 29.07 -25.06 -4.12
CA GLU A 36 29.06 -23.71 -3.53
C GLU A 36 29.64 -22.55 -4.40
N GLY A 37 30.01 -22.81 -5.66
CA GLY A 37 30.43 -21.79 -6.63
C GLY A 37 29.51 -21.68 -7.85
N ILE A 38 29.24 -20.46 -8.34
CA ILE A 38 28.50 -20.24 -9.60
C ILE A 38 29.42 -20.61 -10.77
N ILE A 39 29.01 -21.62 -11.55
CA ILE A 39 29.77 -22.08 -12.72
C ILE A 39 29.40 -21.30 -13.97
N SER A 40 28.12 -20.96 -14.09
CA SER A 40 27.56 -20.28 -15.24
C SER A 40 26.28 -19.57 -14.81
N GLY A 41 26.09 -18.33 -15.25
CA GLY A 41 24.89 -17.55 -15.01
C GLY A 41 24.42 -16.92 -16.30
N ALA A 42 23.17 -17.15 -16.65
CA ALA A 42 22.50 -16.42 -17.71
C ALA A 42 21.47 -15.50 -17.06
N ILE A 43 21.66 -14.20 -17.23
CA ILE A 43 20.65 -13.19 -16.85
C ILE A 43 20.01 -12.77 -18.16
N ARG A 44 18.71 -13.05 -18.29
CA ARG A 44 17.93 -12.58 -19.43
C ARG A 44 16.76 -11.74 -18.93
N THR A 45 16.76 -10.48 -19.34
CA THR A 45 15.59 -9.62 -19.20
C THR A 45 14.68 -9.87 -20.40
N ILE A 46 13.45 -10.30 -20.14
CA ILE A 46 12.45 -10.58 -21.16
C ILE A 46 11.37 -9.52 -21.04
N SER A 47 11.16 -8.75 -22.10
CA SER A 47 10.02 -7.84 -22.15
C SER A 47 8.76 -8.63 -22.47
N VAL A 48 7.66 -8.33 -21.76
CA VAL A 48 6.34 -8.98 -21.96
C VAL A 48 5.81 -8.79 -23.37
N LYS A 49 6.31 -7.80 -24.12
CA LYS A 49 6.01 -7.62 -25.55
C LYS A 49 6.41 -8.81 -26.44
N GLU A 50 7.37 -9.63 -26.01
CA GLU A 50 7.82 -10.83 -26.75
C GLU A 50 6.95 -12.07 -26.47
N ILE A 51 6.04 -11.98 -25.50
CA ILE A 51 5.12 -13.06 -25.10
C ILE A 51 3.85 -12.94 -25.94
N THR A 52 3.79 -13.70 -27.03
CA THR A 52 2.74 -13.56 -28.05
C THR A 52 1.58 -14.56 -27.89
N SER A 53 1.67 -15.55 -27.00
CA SER A 53 0.62 -16.56 -26.87
C SER A 53 -0.42 -16.24 -25.79
N SER A 54 -1.58 -16.89 -25.92
CA SER A 54 -2.66 -16.78 -24.94
C SER A 54 -2.37 -17.48 -23.59
N ASN A 55 -1.19 -18.09 -23.42
CA ASN A 55 -0.83 -18.83 -22.22
C ASN A 55 0.61 -18.51 -21.83
N ILE A 56 0.76 -17.53 -20.96
CA ILE A 56 2.06 -17.03 -20.52
C ILE A 56 2.93 -18.09 -19.86
N PHE A 57 2.34 -19.07 -19.18
CA PHE A 57 3.11 -20.16 -18.60
C PHE A 57 3.72 -21.04 -19.69
N ILE A 58 3.05 -21.20 -20.83
CA ILE A 58 3.61 -21.93 -21.98
C ILE A 58 4.76 -21.14 -22.61
N ASP A 59 4.64 -19.83 -22.74
CA ASP A 59 5.71 -19.01 -23.32
C ASP A 59 6.91 -18.87 -22.38
N ILE A 60 6.69 -18.59 -21.08
CA ILE A 60 7.74 -18.62 -20.06
C ILE A 60 8.38 -20.00 -20.01
N LYS A 61 7.59 -21.08 -20.07
CA LYS A 61 8.13 -22.46 -20.12
C LYS A 61 8.96 -22.73 -21.37
N ARG A 62 8.49 -22.33 -22.55
CA ARG A 62 9.22 -22.47 -23.81
C ARG A 62 10.53 -21.69 -23.76
N LEU A 63 10.50 -20.50 -23.18
CA LEU A 63 11.65 -19.62 -23.11
C LEU A 63 12.68 -20.13 -22.09
N ILE A 64 12.24 -20.57 -20.91
CA ILE A 64 13.08 -21.29 -19.94
C ILE A 64 13.70 -22.54 -20.59
N LEU A 65 12.92 -23.34 -21.30
CA LEU A 65 13.41 -24.55 -21.98
C LEU A 65 14.41 -24.23 -23.10
N SER A 66 14.18 -23.16 -23.88
CA SER A 66 15.09 -22.71 -24.94
C SER A 66 16.43 -22.26 -24.37
N GLU A 67 16.41 -21.51 -23.27
CA GLU A 67 17.62 -21.05 -22.59
C GLU A 67 18.37 -22.23 -21.95
N LEU A 68 17.66 -23.13 -21.27
CA LEU A 68 18.28 -24.32 -20.70
C LEU A 68 18.90 -25.21 -21.78
N ASN A 69 18.25 -25.40 -22.93
CA ASN A 69 18.83 -26.14 -24.04
C ASN A 69 20.08 -25.44 -24.59
N THR A 70 20.05 -24.12 -24.75
CA THR A 70 21.22 -23.34 -25.19
C THR A 70 22.39 -23.50 -24.22
N ILE A 71 22.11 -23.47 -22.92
CA ILE A 71 23.13 -23.67 -21.88
C ILE A 71 23.67 -25.11 -21.90
N ILE A 72 22.81 -26.11 -22.08
CA ILE A 72 23.20 -27.53 -22.14
C ILE A 72 24.03 -27.82 -23.39
N ASP A 73 23.63 -27.30 -24.55
CA ASP A 73 24.36 -27.44 -25.81
C ASP A 73 25.76 -26.80 -25.71
N ASN A 74 25.87 -25.65 -25.04
CA ASN A 74 27.16 -25.00 -24.76
C ASN A 74 28.06 -25.81 -23.79
N ILE A 75 27.49 -26.70 -22.98
CA ILE A 75 28.21 -27.55 -22.01
C ILE A 75 28.47 -28.97 -22.58
N GLY A 76 27.78 -29.38 -23.65
CA GLY A 76 28.09 -30.57 -24.45
C GLY A 76 27.53 -31.91 -23.95
N ILE A 77 26.26 -31.96 -23.49
CA ILE A 77 25.62 -33.17 -22.94
C ILE A 77 24.56 -33.77 -23.91
N ASP A 78 24.54 -35.09 -24.17
CA ASP A 78 23.56 -35.80 -25.05
C ASP A 78 22.36 -36.36 -24.27
N VAL A 79 21.13 -36.01 -24.68
CA VAL A 79 19.89 -36.04 -23.88
C VAL A 79 19.03 -37.32 -24.05
N ARG A 80 19.53 -38.34 -24.75
CA ARG A 80 18.66 -39.43 -25.30
C ARG A 80 18.32 -40.62 -24.40
N ASN A 81 18.74 -40.70 -23.14
CA ASN A 81 18.50 -41.89 -22.30
C ASN A 81 18.20 -41.57 -20.82
N ILE A 82 17.01 -41.09 -20.42
CA ILE A 82 16.77 -40.78 -18.99
C ILE A 82 15.31 -41.01 -18.51
N TYR A 83 15.21 -41.63 -17.31
CA TYR A 83 14.08 -41.78 -16.38
C TYR A 83 14.52 -41.26 -14.98
N ALA A 84 13.67 -41.24 -13.94
CA ALA A 84 12.89 -40.11 -13.42
C ALA A 84 13.52 -39.54 -12.11
N LEU A 85 13.12 -38.32 -11.73
CA LEU A 85 13.24 -37.73 -10.38
C LEU A 85 11.82 -37.63 -9.78
N ASP A 86 11.68 -37.36 -8.47
CA ASP A 86 10.35 -37.33 -7.82
C ASP A 86 9.84 -35.93 -7.44
N SER A 87 10.68 -34.88 -7.41
CA SER A 87 10.27 -33.48 -7.17
C SER A 87 11.38 -32.43 -7.40
N VAL A 88 11.01 -31.14 -7.55
CA VAL A 88 11.90 -29.96 -7.53
C VAL A 88 11.21 -28.92 -6.67
N GLU A 89 12.03 -28.37 -5.78
CA GLU A 89 11.67 -27.27 -4.90
C GLU A 89 11.96 -25.95 -5.62
N PHE A 90 11.05 -25.00 -5.50
CA PHE A 90 11.26 -23.64 -5.96
C PHE A 90 11.06 -22.68 -4.79
N GLU A 91 11.68 -21.52 -4.90
CA GLU A 91 11.66 -20.47 -3.91
C GLU A 91 11.29 -19.16 -4.59
N ILE A 92 10.13 -18.62 -4.24
CA ILE A 92 9.71 -17.28 -4.64
C ILE A 92 10.14 -16.35 -3.53
N ALA A 93 10.92 -15.34 -3.88
CA ALA A 93 11.41 -14.35 -2.93
C ALA A 93 11.18 -12.94 -3.47
N ARG A 94 11.10 -11.97 -2.57
CA ARG A 94 11.08 -10.54 -2.88
C ARG A 94 12.28 -9.87 -2.25
N PHE A 95 12.76 -8.82 -2.91
CA PHE A 95 13.66 -7.87 -2.26
C PHE A 95 12.87 -6.96 -1.34
N LEU A 96 13.42 -6.74 -0.16
CA LEU A 96 12.87 -5.76 0.76
C LEU A 96 13.41 -4.40 0.34
N GLU A 97 12.51 -3.56 -0.18
CA GLU A 97 12.80 -2.23 -0.71
C GLU A 97 13.61 -1.39 0.29
N GLY A 98 14.66 -0.73 -0.19
CA GLY A 98 15.60 0.02 0.66
C GLY A 98 16.63 -0.84 1.41
N SER A 99 16.69 -2.16 1.18
CA SER A 99 17.69 -3.04 1.76
C SER A 99 18.31 -3.99 0.72
N ASN A 100 19.50 -4.53 1.02
CA ASN A 100 20.08 -5.64 0.27
C ASN A 100 19.59 -7.01 0.79
N GLN A 101 18.47 -7.05 1.51
CA GLN A 101 17.92 -8.28 2.09
C GLN A 101 16.81 -8.85 1.21
N ILE A 102 16.80 -10.18 1.12
CA ILE A 102 15.83 -10.96 0.37
C ILE A 102 14.93 -11.69 1.37
N GLU A 103 13.61 -11.56 1.20
CA GLU A 103 12.63 -12.33 1.96
C GLU A 103 12.01 -13.39 1.06
N VAL A 104 12.10 -14.65 1.50
CA VAL A 104 11.48 -15.77 0.82
C VAL A 104 9.99 -15.76 1.12
N ILE A 105 9.19 -15.52 0.09
CA ILE A 105 7.73 -15.43 0.18
C ILE A 105 7.10 -16.83 0.19
N LYS A 106 7.64 -17.75 -0.61
CA LYS A 106 7.07 -19.09 -0.71
C LYS A 106 8.10 -20.10 -1.18
N ARG A 107 8.20 -21.19 -0.44
CA ARG A 107 8.79 -22.42 -0.94
C ARG A 107 7.67 -23.33 -1.41
N GLY A 108 7.83 -23.91 -2.57
CA GLY A 108 6.87 -24.87 -3.09
C GLY A 108 7.58 -26.04 -3.72
N VAL A 109 6.93 -27.18 -3.66
CA VAL A 109 7.29 -28.34 -4.47
C VAL A 109 6.31 -28.36 -5.63
N LEU A 110 6.81 -28.28 -6.87
CA LEU A 110 5.94 -28.46 -8.02
C LEU A 110 5.54 -29.94 -8.11
N GLY A 111 4.26 -30.23 -7.87
CA GLY A 111 3.70 -31.57 -8.02
C GLY A 111 3.74 -32.06 -9.48
N LYS A 112 3.87 -33.38 -9.63
CA LYS A 112 4.27 -34.16 -10.83
C LYS A 112 3.68 -33.78 -12.20
N SER A 113 2.60 -32.99 -12.32
CA SER A 113 1.97 -32.74 -13.62
C SER A 113 2.58 -31.59 -14.43
N LEU A 114 3.20 -30.58 -13.79
CA LEU A 114 3.98 -29.55 -14.51
C LEU A 114 5.39 -30.06 -14.90
N PHE A 115 5.71 -31.26 -14.41
CA PHE A 115 7.04 -31.72 -14.06
C PHE A 115 7.68 -32.61 -15.15
N VAL A 116 6.87 -33.37 -15.88
CA VAL A 116 7.34 -34.42 -16.81
C VAL A 116 8.26 -33.91 -17.95
N LYS A 117 8.24 -32.61 -18.29
CA LYS A 117 9.20 -32.03 -19.26
C LYS A 117 10.42 -31.34 -18.65
N MET A 118 10.36 -30.90 -17.39
CA MET A 118 11.52 -30.36 -16.66
C MET A 118 12.32 -31.46 -15.95
N GLU A 119 11.68 -32.58 -15.60
CA GLU A 119 12.31 -33.76 -14.99
C GLU A 119 13.39 -34.38 -15.88
N CYS A 120 13.17 -34.45 -17.20
CA CYS A 120 14.16 -35.00 -18.12
C CYS A 120 15.42 -34.15 -18.22
N LEU A 121 15.30 -32.82 -18.07
CA LEU A 121 16.44 -31.91 -18.23
C LEU A 121 17.26 -31.76 -16.93
N LEU A 122 16.60 -31.75 -15.76
CA LEU A 122 17.26 -31.54 -14.46
C LEU A 122 17.81 -32.84 -13.84
N GLY A 123 17.36 -34.01 -14.32
CA GLY A 123 17.74 -35.33 -13.80
C GLY A 123 19.23 -35.70 -13.93
N GLU A 124 19.93 -35.21 -14.96
CA GLU A 124 21.36 -35.54 -15.13
C GLU A 124 22.32 -34.51 -14.53
N LEU A 125 21.92 -33.24 -14.43
CA LEU A 125 22.74 -32.19 -13.81
C LEU A 125 23.06 -32.49 -12.34
N VAL A 126 22.14 -33.14 -11.62
CA VAL A 126 22.31 -33.49 -10.19
C VAL A 126 23.15 -34.76 -9.98
N ARG A 127 23.21 -35.68 -10.97
CA ARG A 127 23.82 -37.01 -10.76
C ARG A 127 25.30 -37.11 -11.10
N ARG A 128 25.83 -36.26 -11.98
CA ARG A 128 27.26 -36.35 -12.34
C ARG A 128 28.15 -35.38 -11.58
N LYS A 129 27.59 -34.29 -11.06
CA LYS A 129 28.29 -33.23 -10.34
C LYS A 129 27.27 -32.51 -9.45
N ASN A 130 27.64 -32.13 -8.24
CA ASN A 130 26.73 -31.53 -7.25
C ASN A 130 26.23 -30.15 -7.69
N PHE A 131 25.22 -30.10 -8.56
CA PHE A 131 24.63 -28.86 -9.02
C PHE A 131 23.26 -28.58 -8.38
N ALA A 132 23.03 -27.31 -8.02
CA ALA A 132 21.71 -26.76 -7.71
C ALA A 132 21.31 -25.73 -8.78
N VAL A 133 20.05 -25.76 -9.19
CA VAL A 133 19.47 -24.78 -10.13
C VAL A 133 18.49 -23.92 -9.34
N LEU A 134 18.83 -22.64 -9.16
CA LEU A 134 17.99 -21.67 -8.47
C LEU A 134 17.26 -20.81 -9.52
N PHE A 135 15.93 -20.76 -9.42
CA PHE A 135 15.11 -19.85 -10.23
C PHE A 135 14.70 -18.66 -9.38
N GLU A 136 15.32 -17.50 -9.60
CA GLU A 136 14.87 -16.24 -9.03
C GLU A 136 13.97 -15.54 -10.07
N VAL A 137 12.67 -15.46 -9.78
CA VAL A 137 11.70 -14.71 -10.59
C VAL A 137 11.40 -13.40 -9.88
N GLU A 138 11.98 -12.31 -10.37
CA GLU A 138 11.71 -10.97 -9.88
C GLU A 138 10.56 -10.35 -10.69
N ILE A 139 9.43 -10.10 -10.04
CA ILE A 139 8.33 -9.31 -10.61
C ILE A 139 8.47 -7.90 -10.04
N LYS A 140 9.06 -6.98 -10.81
CA LYS A 140 9.07 -5.56 -10.45
C LYS A 140 7.66 -5.00 -10.68
N GLY A 141 7.06 -4.50 -9.61
CA GLY A 141 5.68 -4.05 -9.56
C GLY A 141 5.34 -3.11 -10.72
N GLY A 142 4.35 -3.49 -11.53
CA GLY A 142 3.66 -2.52 -12.36
C GLY A 142 2.99 -1.49 -11.47
N LYS A 143 2.94 -0.24 -11.93
CA LYS A 143 2.20 0.82 -11.26
C LYS A 143 0.79 0.29 -10.96
N PRO A 144 0.26 0.46 -9.73
CA PRO A 144 -1.12 0.11 -9.45
C PRO A 144 -2.01 0.89 -10.42
N PHE A 145 -2.60 0.17 -11.38
CA PHE A 145 -3.53 0.75 -12.34
C PHE A 145 -4.83 1.05 -11.60
N VAL A 146 -4.97 2.26 -11.10
CA VAL A 146 -6.26 2.75 -10.60
C VAL A 146 -7.13 3.03 -11.82
N ALA A 147 -8.34 2.49 -11.85
CA ALA A 147 -9.35 2.88 -12.84
C ALA A 147 -9.37 4.41 -12.97
N SER A 148 -9.33 4.93 -14.20
CA SER A 148 -8.98 6.32 -14.54
C SER A 148 -9.56 7.34 -13.55
N VAL A 149 -8.74 7.76 -12.58
CA VAL A 149 -9.09 8.83 -11.65
C VAL A 149 -9.05 10.13 -12.43
N GLU A 150 -10.13 10.90 -12.40
CA GLU A 150 -10.14 12.24 -12.99
C GLU A 150 -9.10 13.12 -12.29
N ASP A 151 -8.20 13.71 -13.08
CA ASP A 151 -7.06 14.51 -12.62
C ASP A 151 -6.22 13.79 -11.54
N PRO A 152 -5.48 12.72 -11.90
CA PRO A 152 -4.75 11.90 -10.94
C PRO A 152 -3.69 12.70 -10.16
N LYS A 153 -3.28 13.86 -10.68
CA LYS A 153 -2.35 14.79 -10.03
C LYS A 153 -2.97 15.62 -8.91
N ASN A 154 -4.29 15.59 -8.72
CA ASN A 154 -4.96 16.19 -7.57
C ASN A 154 -5.11 15.21 -6.39
N TRP A 155 -4.66 13.97 -6.52
CA TRP A 155 -4.84 12.92 -5.50
C TRP A 155 -3.48 12.34 -5.09
N ILE A 156 -3.29 12.14 -3.80
CA ILE A 156 -2.15 11.46 -3.20
C ILE A 156 -2.60 10.09 -2.71
N ILE A 157 -1.82 9.06 -2.99
CA ILE A 157 -2.05 7.72 -2.44
C ILE A 157 -1.61 7.72 -0.98
N LEU A 158 -2.55 7.54 -0.06
CA LEU A 158 -2.27 7.18 1.33
C LEU A 158 -2.25 5.65 1.43
N PRO A 159 -1.09 5.01 1.68
CA PRO A 159 -1.00 3.56 1.71
C PRO A 159 -1.91 2.93 2.77
N ARG A 160 -2.34 1.70 2.49
CA ARG A 160 -3.06 0.84 3.43
C ARG A 160 -2.33 0.78 4.78
N ASN A 161 -3.09 0.87 5.86
CA ASN A 161 -2.59 0.68 7.21
C ASN A 161 -3.32 -0.50 7.88
N ASP A 162 -2.60 -1.59 8.09
CA ASP A 162 -3.08 -2.79 8.79
C ASP A 162 -2.59 -2.85 10.25
N LYS A 163 -1.77 -1.88 10.69
CA LYS A 163 -0.94 -2.00 11.89
C LYS A 163 -1.58 -1.42 13.15
N VAL A 164 -2.62 -0.61 13.02
CA VAL A 164 -3.12 0.22 14.13
C VAL A 164 -4.49 -0.24 14.60
N GLY A 165 -4.54 -1.36 15.33
CA GLY A 165 -5.73 -1.83 16.06
C GLY A 165 -7.05 -1.76 15.28
N ASN A 166 -8.06 -1.14 15.90
CA ASN A 166 -9.38 -0.93 15.28
C ASN A 166 -9.37 0.12 14.16
N SER A 167 -8.25 0.81 13.93
CA SER A 167 -8.09 1.90 12.97
C SER A 167 -7.45 1.46 11.65
N SER A 168 -7.52 0.16 11.32
CA SER A 168 -7.12 -0.31 10.01
C SER A 168 -7.96 0.33 8.89
N TYR A 169 -7.33 0.63 7.75
CA TYR A 169 -7.98 1.17 6.56
C TYR A 169 -7.24 0.75 5.27
N PRO A 170 -7.96 0.56 4.14
CA PRO A 170 -7.35 0.20 2.85
C PRO A 170 -6.55 1.37 2.26
N SER A 171 -5.86 1.19 1.14
CA SER A 171 -5.22 2.34 0.46
C SER A 171 -6.28 3.38 0.07
N LEU A 172 -5.98 4.65 0.32
CA LEU A 172 -6.88 5.77 0.05
C LEU A 172 -6.28 6.71 -1.00
N LEU A 173 -7.15 7.42 -1.71
CA LEU A 173 -6.81 8.60 -2.48
C LEU A 173 -7.23 9.82 -1.67
N VAL A 174 -6.27 10.70 -1.35
CA VAL A 174 -6.48 11.92 -0.57
C VAL A 174 -6.30 13.14 -1.47
N SER A 175 -7.31 14.01 -1.54
CA SER A 175 -7.24 15.22 -2.34
C SER A 175 -6.18 16.20 -1.81
N ILE A 176 -5.39 16.74 -2.73
CA ILE A 176 -4.41 17.80 -2.46
C ILE A 176 -5.09 19.12 -2.12
N LYS A 177 -6.32 19.34 -2.59
CA LYS A 177 -7.07 20.57 -2.37
C LYS A 177 -8.15 20.33 -1.33
N ARG A 178 -8.38 21.36 -0.52
CA ARG A 178 -9.55 21.44 0.35
C ARG A 178 -10.76 21.85 -0.47
N GLU A 179 -11.91 21.28 -0.13
CA GLU A 179 -13.20 21.60 -0.72
C GLU A 179 -14.24 21.89 0.37
N TYR A 180 -15.43 22.28 -0.09
CA TYR A 180 -16.58 22.62 0.77
C TYR A 180 -16.24 23.68 1.81
N SER A 181 -15.54 24.73 1.37
CA SER A 181 -15.37 25.94 2.18
C SER A 181 -16.74 26.56 2.52
N ASP A 182 -16.84 27.24 3.67
CA ASP A 182 -18.11 27.81 4.19
C ASP A 182 -19.18 26.79 4.57
N LYS A 183 -18.84 25.50 4.68
CA LYS A 183 -19.76 24.44 5.11
C LYS A 183 -19.50 23.99 6.55
N THR A 184 -20.57 23.62 7.24
CA THR A 184 -20.47 22.99 8.55
C THR A 184 -19.87 21.59 8.43
N TRP A 185 -19.53 20.97 9.57
CA TRP A 185 -19.03 19.60 9.58
C TRP A 185 -20.06 18.63 9.00
N GLU A 186 -21.32 18.72 9.41
CA GLU A 186 -22.41 17.88 8.91
C GLU A 186 -22.69 18.08 7.42
N GLU A 187 -22.64 19.32 6.93
CA GLU A 187 -22.82 19.62 5.50
C GLU A 187 -21.67 19.03 4.66
N CYS A 188 -20.42 19.15 5.13
CA CYS A 188 -19.28 18.54 4.46
C CYS A 188 -19.44 17.00 4.39
N GLN A 189 -19.84 16.34 5.49
CA GLN A 189 -20.05 14.89 5.51
C GLN A 189 -21.08 14.47 4.45
N LYS A 190 -22.23 15.16 4.42
CA LYS A 190 -23.29 14.87 3.47
C LYS A 190 -22.81 14.98 2.02
N LEU A 191 -22.15 16.09 1.67
CA LEU A 191 -21.67 16.34 0.31
C LEU A 191 -20.60 15.34 -0.15
N LEU A 192 -19.74 14.89 0.77
CA LEU A 192 -18.75 13.85 0.52
C LEU A 192 -19.41 12.50 0.23
N HIS A 193 -20.36 12.08 1.08
CA HIS A 193 -21.05 10.80 0.91
C HIS A 193 -21.88 10.72 -0.38
N GLU A 194 -22.44 11.84 -0.86
CA GLU A 194 -23.11 11.92 -2.16
C GLU A 194 -22.19 11.52 -3.34
N ASN A 195 -20.87 11.65 -3.15
CA ASN A 195 -19.84 11.31 -4.15
C ASN A 195 -19.07 10.02 -3.82
N ASN A 196 -19.50 9.25 -2.81
CA ASN A 196 -18.77 8.09 -2.28
C ASN A 196 -17.34 8.47 -1.82
N GLU A 197 -17.23 9.65 -1.20
CA GLU A 197 -16.03 10.20 -0.60
C GLU A 197 -16.27 10.43 0.91
N PHE A 198 -15.22 10.69 1.67
CA PHE A 198 -15.29 10.89 3.13
C PHE A 198 -14.19 11.84 3.63
N MET A 199 -14.32 12.29 4.87
CA MET A 199 -13.27 13.06 5.56
C MET A 199 -12.27 12.09 6.19
N LEU A 200 -10.99 12.48 6.26
CA LEU A 200 -10.03 11.69 7.01
C LEU A 200 -10.38 11.68 8.50
N THR A 201 -10.34 10.49 9.11
CA THR A 201 -10.31 10.37 10.57
C THR A 201 -9.04 11.01 11.12
N ILE A 202 -8.98 11.29 12.42
CA ILE A 202 -7.77 11.87 13.03
C ILE A 202 -6.56 10.97 12.76
N ARG A 203 -6.71 9.64 12.90
CA ARG A 203 -5.64 8.69 12.63
C ARG A 203 -5.15 8.75 11.18
N GLN A 204 -6.07 8.71 10.22
CA GLN A 204 -5.73 8.79 8.80
C GLN A 204 -5.05 10.12 8.45
N PHE A 205 -5.47 11.21 9.09
CA PHE A 205 -4.86 12.52 8.93
C PHE A 205 -3.42 12.55 9.46
N VAL A 206 -3.16 11.95 10.63
CA VAL A 206 -1.79 11.81 11.16
C VAL A 206 -0.92 10.99 10.21
N ASP A 207 -1.44 9.88 9.68
CA ASP A 207 -0.72 9.05 8.71
C ASP A 207 -0.45 9.82 7.40
N PHE A 208 -1.39 10.64 6.96
CA PHE A 208 -1.21 11.52 5.81
C PHE A 208 -0.14 12.59 6.04
N LEU A 209 -0.07 13.19 7.24
CA LEU A 209 1.00 14.13 7.58
C LEU A 209 2.38 13.45 7.62
N ASN A 210 2.46 12.24 8.16
CA ASN A 210 3.69 11.44 8.13
C ASN A 210 4.12 11.11 6.70
N LEU A 211 3.18 10.72 5.84
CA LEU A 211 3.44 10.50 4.43
C LEU A 211 3.99 11.77 3.76
N LEU A 212 3.38 12.93 3.96
CA LEU A 212 3.87 14.19 3.37
C LEU A 212 5.26 14.62 3.88
N LYS A 213 5.70 14.10 5.03
CA LYS A 213 7.06 14.30 5.57
C LYS A 213 8.07 13.27 5.05
N SER A 214 7.62 12.18 4.43
CA SER A 214 8.48 11.13 3.89
C SER A 214 9.13 11.54 2.56
N GLU A 215 10.01 10.69 2.04
CA GLU A 215 10.65 10.89 0.73
C GLU A 215 9.82 10.30 -0.43
N GLU A 216 8.86 9.44 -0.11
CA GLU A 216 8.11 8.64 -1.08
C GLU A 216 6.62 8.92 -0.97
N VAL A 217 6.17 9.87 -1.78
CA VAL A 217 4.76 10.25 -1.91
C VAL A 217 4.37 10.04 -3.37
N PHE A 218 3.22 9.41 -3.60
CA PHE A 218 2.78 9.06 -4.95
C PHE A 218 1.47 9.74 -5.29
N TYR A 219 1.36 10.22 -6.53
CA TYR A 219 0.09 10.61 -7.12
C TYR A 219 -0.77 9.38 -7.43
N ALA A 220 -2.06 9.57 -7.71
CA ALA A 220 -2.96 8.47 -8.06
C ALA A 220 -2.56 7.70 -9.33
N ASP A 221 -1.75 8.29 -10.21
CA ASP A 221 -1.18 7.63 -11.40
C ASP A 221 0.14 6.88 -11.12
N GLY A 222 0.53 6.78 -9.84
CA GLY A 222 1.74 6.10 -9.40
C GLY A 222 3.03 6.86 -9.69
N GLU A 223 2.97 8.09 -10.21
CA GLU A 223 4.17 8.92 -10.31
C GLU A 223 4.56 9.50 -8.94
N ILE A 224 5.86 9.62 -8.71
CA ILE A 224 6.40 10.22 -7.51
C ILE A 224 6.07 11.71 -7.49
N VAL A 225 5.53 12.17 -6.37
CA VAL A 225 5.31 13.57 -6.06
C VAL A 225 6.65 14.18 -5.69
N SER A 226 7.07 15.21 -6.41
CA SER A 226 8.34 15.86 -6.09
C SER A 226 8.34 16.40 -4.65
N LYS A 227 9.49 16.32 -3.99
CA LYS A 227 9.68 16.81 -2.60
C LYS A 227 9.19 18.25 -2.41
N SER A 228 9.39 19.12 -3.39
CA SER A 228 8.91 20.51 -3.33
C SER A 228 7.39 20.62 -3.32
N VAL A 229 6.69 19.74 -4.05
CA VAL A 229 5.22 19.67 -4.03
C VAL A 229 4.73 19.11 -2.70
N ALA A 230 5.29 18.00 -2.20
CA ALA A 230 4.92 17.45 -0.89
C ALA A 230 5.09 18.49 0.24
N VAL A 231 6.23 19.19 0.25
CA VAL A 231 6.50 20.30 1.19
C VAL A 231 5.52 21.46 1.00
N LYS A 232 5.08 21.76 -0.22
CA LYS A 232 4.08 22.80 -0.48
C LYS A 232 2.71 22.43 0.10
N ILE A 233 2.30 21.16 -0.04
CA ILE A 233 1.05 20.63 0.54
C ILE A 233 1.12 20.69 2.07
N LEU A 234 2.19 20.16 2.65
CA LEU A 234 2.40 20.19 4.09
C LEU A 234 2.40 21.63 4.65
N ASN A 235 3.07 22.56 3.96
CA ASN A 235 3.04 23.98 4.34
C ASN A 235 1.66 24.61 4.19
N GLU A 236 0.82 24.15 3.26
CA GLU A 236 -0.55 24.64 3.16
C GLU A 236 -1.35 24.27 4.41
N ILE A 237 -1.17 23.05 4.91
CA ILE A 237 -1.80 22.53 6.12
C ILE A 237 -1.24 23.21 7.38
N MET A 238 0.08 23.28 7.50
CA MET A 238 0.77 23.50 8.77
C MET A 238 1.42 24.87 8.93
N LYS A 239 1.64 25.63 7.85
CA LYS A 239 2.40 26.89 7.98
C LYS A 239 1.56 27.95 8.70
N VAL A 240 2.10 28.47 9.80
CA VAL A 240 1.61 29.69 10.47
C VAL A 240 1.69 30.85 9.48
N LYS A 241 0.53 31.30 8.98
CA LYS A 241 0.39 32.47 8.10
C LYS A 241 -1.08 32.90 8.02
N SER A 242 -1.28 34.17 7.64
CA SER A 242 -2.58 34.71 7.24
C SER A 242 -2.88 34.41 5.75
N PRO A 243 -4.15 34.20 5.34
CA PRO A 243 -5.32 34.03 6.20
C PRO A 243 -5.27 32.70 6.96
N TRP A 244 -6.04 32.63 8.05
CA TRP A 244 -6.34 31.38 8.75
C TRP A 244 -6.80 30.30 7.76
N ARG A 245 -6.43 29.04 7.99
CA ARG A 245 -6.84 27.86 7.24
C ARG A 245 -7.19 26.74 8.22
N ALA A 246 -8.30 26.06 7.99
CA ALA A 246 -8.72 24.92 8.80
C ALA A 246 -9.25 23.76 7.93
N GLU A 247 -9.18 22.57 8.50
CA GLU A 247 -9.70 21.32 7.94
C GLU A 247 -10.54 20.61 8.99
N TRP A 248 -11.78 20.28 8.65
CA TRP A 248 -12.56 19.33 9.43
C TRP A 248 -11.94 17.93 9.32
N LEU A 249 -11.98 17.19 10.43
CA LEU A 249 -11.62 15.78 10.49
C LEU A 249 -12.86 14.97 10.87
N ASP A 250 -12.90 13.71 10.44
CA ASP A 250 -13.98 12.79 10.78
C ASP A 250 -13.84 12.29 12.22
N ALA A 251 -14.26 13.14 13.16
CA ALA A 251 -14.29 12.82 14.58
C ALA A 251 -15.23 13.78 15.30
N LYS A 252 -16.38 13.27 15.71
CA LYS A 252 -17.32 13.93 16.61
C LYS A 252 -17.24 13.27 17.98
N PHE A 253 -17.30 14.07 19.04
CA PHE A 253 -17.21 13.56 20.41
C PHE A 253 -18.60 13.59 21.04
N VAL A 254 -19.06 12.44 21.54
CA VAL A 254 -20.44 12.25 22.02
C VAL A 254 -20.46 11.62 23.41
N ASP A 255 -21.53 11.86 24.17
CA ASP A 255 -21.78 11.11 25.39
C ASP A 255 -22.60 9.85 25.09
N ARG A 256 -22.10 8.69 25.55
CA ARG A 256 -22.84 7.43 25.51
C ARG A 256 -22.85 6.83 26.91
N LYS A 257 -23.99 6.98 27.59
CA LYS A 257 -24.22 6.45 28.95
C LYS A 257 -23.21 7.00 29.97
N GLY A 258 -22.91 8.30 29.92
CA GLY A 258 -21.96 8.96 30.83
C GLY A 258 -20.49 8.69 30.51
N LYS A 259 -20.19 8.22 29.29
CA LYS A 259 -18.83 7.99 28.79
C LYS A 259 -18.60 8.81 27.53
N LEU A 260 -17.47 9.50 27.48
CA LEU A 260 -17.01 10.19 26.29
C LEU A 260 -16.61 9.16 25.22
N CYS A 261 -17.24 9.25 24.06
CA CYS A 261 -17.00 8.41 22.90
C CYS A 261 -16.58 9.28 21.71
N ILE A 262 -15.91 8.66 20.75
CA ILE A 262 -15.67 9.23 19.42
C ILE A 262 -16.62 8.56 18.42
N ASP A 263 -17.16 9.38 17.53
CA ASP A 263 -18.10 9.05 16.47
C ASP A 263 -17.47 9.48 15.14
N TYR A 264 -17.24 8.52 14.25
CA TYR A 264 -16.50 8.69 12.99
C TYR A 264 -16.88 7.59 11.99
N HIS A 265 -16.45 7.71 10.74
CA HIS A 265 -16.69 6.69 9.72
C HIS A 265 -15.47 5.81 9.50
N LYS A 266 -15.71 4.51 9.32
CA LYS A 266 -14.72 3.49 8.96
C LYS A 266 -15.13 2.81 7.65
N ILE A 267 -14.13 2.34 6.90
CA ILE A 267 -14.35 1.46 5.75
C ILE A 267 -14.37 0.01 6.24
N ASN A 268 -15.47 -0.70 5.99
CA ASN A 268 -15.59 -2.12 6.33
C ASN A 268 -14.90 -3.02 5.29
N ASP A 269 -14.89 -4.34 5.52
CA ASP A 269 -14.25 -5.31 4.62
C ASP A 269 -14.88 -5.38 3.21
N ASN A 270 -16.13 -4.91 3.07
CA ASN A 270 -16.83 -4.84 1.78
C ASN A 270 -16.50 -3.54 1.01
N GLY A 271 -15.77 -2.61 1.62
CA GLY A 271 -15.51 -1.29 1.07
C GLY A 271 -16.63 -0.27 1.31
N ASP A 272 -17.60 -0.57 2.17
CA ASP A 272 -18.65 0.38 2.54
C ASP A 272 -18.17 1.31 3.67
N ILE A 273 -18.62 2.55 3.62
CA ILE A 273 -18.42 3.54 4.69
C ILE A 273 -19.51 3.29 5.75
N ILE A 274 -19.09 2.97 6.98
CA ILE A 274 -19.98 2.73 8.12
C ILE A 274 -19.66 3.69 9.28
N GLU A 275 -20.69 4.16 9.97
CA GLU A 275 -20.56 4.96 11.18
C GLU A 275 -20.18 4.07 12.37
N ILE A 276 -19.16 4.48 13.13
CA ILE A 276 -18.64 3.77 14.30
C ILE A 276 -18.64 4.72 15.48
N ILE A 277 -19.15 4.23 16.61
CA ILE A 277 -19.08 4.91 17.89
C ILE A 277 -18.38 4.01 18.90
N GLU A 278 -17.26 4.46 19.43
CA GLU A 278 -16.48 3.71 20.41
C GLU A 278 -16.01 4.59 21.57
N PRO A 279 -15.74 4.01 22.76
CA PRO A 279 -15.16 4.75 23.87
C PRO A 279 -13.89 5.48 23.46
N LEU A 280 -13.71 6.71 23.95
CA LEU A 280 -12.47 7.45 23.75
C LEU A 280 -11.32 6.69 24.41
N GLN A 281 -10.24 6.44 23.67
CA GLN A 281 -9.04 5.81 24.18
C GLN A 281 -8.32 6.72 25.20
N ASP A 282 -7.37 6.15 25.94
CA ASP A 282 -6.61 6.91 26.92
C ASP A 282 -5.69 7.93 26.23
N CYS A 283 -6.12 9.19 26.17
CA CYS A 283 -5.45 10.28 25.48
C CYS A 283 -5.21 11.49 26.40
N LEU A 284 -4.55 12.52 25.88
CA LEU A 284 -4.37 13.80 26.56
C LEU A 284 -5.74 14.48 26.79
N MET A 285 -6.20 14.52 28.04
CA MET A 285 -7.47 15.13 28.45
C MET A 285 -7.32 16.52 29.08
N ASP A 286 -6.22 17.20 28.77
CA ASP A 286 -5.92 18.56 29.17
C ASP A 286 -5.54 19.41 27.96
N ASN A 287 -5.92 20.69 27.99
CA ASN A 287 -5.43 21.63 26.99
C ASN A 287 -3.94 21.85 27.20
N LYS A 288 -3.18 21.95 26.11
CA LYS A 288 -1.73 22.18 26.18
C LYS A 288 -1.35 23.39 25.36
N LEU A 289 -0.85 24.42 26.06
CA LEU A 289 -0.42 25.71 25.54
C LEU A 289 0.98 25.98 26.14
N PRO A 290 2.04 26.26 25.34
CA PRO A 290 2.02 26.57 23.92
C PRO A 290 1.79 25.38 22.99
N GLY A 291 1.80 24.13 23.49
CA GLY A 291 1.43 22.99 22.65
C GLY A 291 2.05 21.65 23.01
N ILE A 292 1.68 20.65 22.23
CA ILE A 292 2.31 19.34 22.15
C ILE A 292 3.44 19.35 21.11
N SER A 293 4.38 18.42 21.25
CA SER A 293 5.36 18.11 20.20
C SER A 293 4.62 17.53 18.99
N LEU A 294 4.77 18.15 17.82
CA LEU A 294 4.22 17.62 16.58
C LEU A 294 4.81 16.27 16.27
N ASP A 295 6.14 16.15 16.28
CA ASP A 295 6.84 14.92 15.89
C ASP A 295 6.44 13.76 16.82
N SER A 296 6.41 14.00 18.14
CA SER A 296 5.93 12.99 19.09
C SER A 296 4.47 12.62 18.83
N TRP A 297 3.60 13.56 18.46
CA TRP A 297 2.20 13.24 18.16
C TRP A 297 2.08 12.39 16.90
N LEU A 298 2.85 12.71 15.87
CA LEU A 298 2.82 11.95 14.63
C LEU A 298 3.39 10.53 14.80
N GLU A 299 4.37 10.35 15.69
CA GLU A 299 5.02 9.06 15.98
C GLU A 299 4.21 8.18 16.95
N GLU A 300 3.61 8.78 17.98
CA GLU A 300 3.08 8.05 19.14
C GLU A 300 1.56 8.22 19.35
N ALA A 301 0.82 8.82 18.42
CA ALA A 301 -0.63 8.98 18.56
C ALA A 301 -1.36 7.66 18.86
N THR A 302 -2.47 7.74 19.59
CA THR A 302 -3.36 6.61 19.87
C THR A 302 -3.89 5.98 18.57
N ASP A 303 -4.59 4.84 18.65
CA ASP A 303 -5.22 4.25 17.46
C ASP A 303 -6.27 5.20 16.88
N GLN A 304 -6.96 5.96 17.73
CA GLN A 304 -7.90 7.01 17.31
C GLN A 304 -7.18 8.28 16.78
N GLY A 305 -5.86 8.31 16.75
CA GLY A 305 -5.04 9.42 16.25
C GLY A 305 -4.84 10.57 17.25
N LEU A 306 -5.29 10.43 18.50
CA LEU A 306 -5.19 11.48 19.50
C LEU A 306 -3.81 11.47 20.20
N PRO A 307 -3.34 12.61 20.74
CA PRO A 307 -2.09 12.65 21.50
C PRO A 307 -2.18 11.83 22.80
N LEU A 308 -1.10 11.13 23.15
CA LEU A 308 -0.99 10.42 24.44
C LEU A 308 -0.93 11.39 25.62
N LYS A 309 -1.27 10.93 26.83
CA LYS A 309 -1.21 11.73 28.06
C LYS A 309 0.18 12.31 28.35
N ASN A 310 1.23 11.53 28.11
CA ASN A 310 2.63 11.86 28.36
C ASN A 310 3.33 12.48 27.14
N ILE A 311 2.57 12.96 26.15
CA ILE A 311 3.13 13.55 24.93
C ILE A 311 4.09 14.71 25.25
N GLY A 312 5.18 14.82 24.50
CA GLY A 312 6.18 15.87 24.64
C GLY A 312 5.59 17.29 24.55
N ASN A 313 6.30 18.29 25.10
CA ASN A 313 5.98 19.70 24.92
C ASN A 313 6.40 20.17 23.52
N GLY A 314 5.66 21.09 22.92
CA GLY A 314 6.00 21.68 21.64
C GLY A 314 5.15 22.90 21.30
N ASN A 315 5.02 23.19 20.00
CA ASN A 315 4.37 24.40 19.50
C ASN A 315 3.05 24.13 18.77
N LEU A 316 2.59 22.88 18.72
CA LEU A 316 1.28 22.54 18.18
C LEU A 316 0.26 22.69 19.30
N TYR A 317 -0.53 23.76 19.27
CA TYR A 317 -1.53 23.98 20.32
C TYR A 317 -2.55 22.85 20.31
N TYR A 318 -2.97 22.41 21.49
CA TYR A 318 -3.92 21.31 21.64
C TYR A 318 -5.11 21.69 22.52
N TRP A 319 -6.32 21.47 22.00
CA TRP A 319 -7.56 21.55 22.76
C TRP A 319 -8.18 20.17 22.83
N LYS A 320 -8.45 19.72 24.06
CA LYS A 320 -8.95 18.39 24.35
C LYS A 320 -10.34 18.12 23.76
N PRO A 321 -10.69 16.84 23.53
CA PRO A 321 -12.05 16.41 23.25
C PRO A 321 -13.06 16.88 24.30
N ILE A 322 -14.19 17.41 23.86
CA ILE A 322 -15.35 17.70 24.71
C ILE A 322 -16.63 17.17 24.04
N ILE A 323 -17.63 16.82 24.84
CA ILE A 323 -18.93 16.36 24.33
C ILE A 323 -19.51 17.42 23.37
N THR A 324 -20.13 16.95 22.28
CA THR A 324 -20.72 17.69 21.15
C THR A 324 -19.74 18.41 20.23
N ALA A 325 -18.43 18.38 20.50
CA ALA A 325 -17.45 18.99 19.62
C ALA A 325 -17.05 18.07 18.47
N VAL A 326 -16.50 18.67 17.42
CA VAL A 326 -15.81 17.98 16.32
C VAL A 326 -14.34 18.35 16.29
N SER A 327 -13.53 17.45 15.72
CA SER A 327 -12.11 17.68 15.53
C SER A 327 -11.82 18.49 14.27
N ARG A 328 -10.84 19.38 14.37
CA ARG A 328 -10.27 20.09 13.23
C ARG A 328 -8.79 20.36 13.43
N PHE A 329 -8.08 20.40 12.31
CA PHE A 329 -6.71 20.89 12.26
C PHE A 329 -6.70 22.28 11.65
N LEU A 330 -5.93 23.22 12.21
CA LEU A 330 -5.86 24.57 11.65
C LEU A 330 -4.52 25.26 11.84
N ALA A 331 -4.24 26.21 10.96
CA ALA A 331 -3.09 27.10 11.02
C ALA A 331 -3.53 28.54 10.73
N ASN A 332 -3.24 29.48 11.64
CA ASN A 332 -3.53 30.90 11.48
C ASN A 332 -2.27 31.76 11.53
N SER A 333 -2.40 33.08 11.71
CA SER A 333 -1.27 34.01 11.81
C SER A 333 -0.40 33.78 13.05
N ASP A 334 -0.93 33.12 14.07
CA ASP A 334 -0.31 33.06 15.39
C ASP A 334 0.20 31.65 15.72
N ARG A 335 -0.51 30.62 15.25
CA ARG A 335 -0.28 29.24 15.68
C ARG A 335 -0.84 28.20 14.72
N VAL A 336 -0.40 26.96 14.95
CA VAL A 336 -1.00 25.73 14.43
C VAL A 336 -1.69 25.02 15.58
N SER A 337 -2.80 24.35 15.31
CA SER A 337 -3.52 23.62 16.33
C SER A 337 -4.26 22.40 15.87
N MET A 338 -4.22 21.39 16.72
CA MET A 338 -5.19 20.30 16.75
C MET A 338 -6.27 20.64 17.77
N ASN A 339 -7.50 20.85 17.30
CA ASN A 339 -8.59 21.35 18.13
C ASN A 339 -9.76 20.37 18.12
N CYS A 340 -10.06 19.79 19.28
CA CYS A 340 -11.16 18.85 19.50
C CYS A 340 -12.31 19.45 20.33
N ASN A 341 -12.43 20.78 20.40
CA ASN A 341 -13.34 21.47 21.29
C ASN A 341 -14.31 22.46 20.62
N ARG A 342 -14.50 22.35 19.30
CA ARG A 342 -15.31 23.30 18.53
C ARG A 342 -16.65 22.71 18.17
N ASP A 343 -17.66 23.57 18.25
CA ASP A 343 -19.03 23.26 17.85
C ASP A 343 -19.10 22.92 16.36
N THR A 344 -20.00 22.02 16.01
CA THR A 344 -20.23 21.54 14.64
C THR A 344 -20.90 22.59 13.76
N SER A 345 -21.63 23.53 14.39
CA SER A 345 -22.35 24.63 13.72
C SER A 345 -21.45 25.71 13.12
N GLY A 346 -20.18 25.78 13.55
CA GLY A 346 -19.26 26.78 13.02
C GLY A 346 -19.01 26.56 11.55
N SER A 347 -19.14 27.59 10.72
CA SER A 347 -18.65 27.57 9.34
C SER A 347 -17.74 28.78 9.11
N ASP A 348 -16.73 28.62 8.26
CA ASP A 348 -15.83 29.70 7.87
C ASP A 348 -15.33 29.46 6.43
N SER A 349 -15.19 30.54 5.65
CA SER A 349 -14.69 30.51 4.26
C SER A 349 -13.30 29.93 4.10
N LYS A 350 -12.57 29.78 5.19
CA LYS A 350 -11.23 29.21 5.22
C LYS A 350 -11.18 27.83 5.85
N GLN A 351 -12.32 27.31 6.28
CA GLN A 351 -12.50 25.97 6.81
C GLN A 351 -13.15 25.08 5.76
N GLY A 352 -12.54 23.94 5.45
CA GLY A 352 -13.05 22.97 4.49
C GLY A 352 -12.59 21.56 4.82
N VAL A 353 -12.54 20.68 3.82
CA VAL A 353 -12.13 19.27 3.99
C VAL A 353 -11.23 18.82 2.85
N ARG A 354 -10.23 17.98 3.15
CA ARG A 354 -9.61 17.15 2.11
C ARG A 354 -10.47 15.92 1.92
N ARG A 355 -10.98 15.77 0.71
CA ARG A 355 -11.80 14.64 0.29
C ARG A 355 -10.92 13.39 0.23
N ALA A 356 -11.43 12.27 0.71
CA ALA A 356 -10.78 10.97 0.62
C ALA A 356 -11.71 9.94 0.00
N LYS A 357 -11.15 8.96 -0.72
CA LYS A 357 -11.89 7.81 -1.24
C LYS A 357 -11.02 6.56 -1.28
N ILE A 358 -11.64 5.39 -1.31
CA ILE A 358 -10.93 4.11 -1.40
C ILE A 358 -10.24 4.03 -2.77
N MET A 359 -8.96 3.68 -2.77
CA MET A 359 -8.22 3.30 -3.98
C MET A 359 -8.66 1.89 -4.38
N LYS A 360 -9.42 1.79 -5.48
CA LYS A 360 -9.98 0.54 -5.99
C LYS A 360 -9.01 -0.22 -6.88
#